data_AF-A0A9P7X6I7-F1
#
_entry.id   AF-A0A9P7X6I7-F1
#
_cell.length_a   1.000
_cell.length_b   1.000
_cell.length_c   1.000
_cell.angle_alpha   90.00
_cell.angle_beta   90.00
_cell.angle_gamma   90.00
#
_symmetry.space_group_name_H-M   'P 1'
#
loop_
_entity.id
_entity.type
_entity.pdbx_description
1 polymer ?
#
loop_
_entity_poly.entity_id
_entity_poly.type
_entity_poly.pdbx_seq_one_letter_code
_entity_poly.pdbx_strand_id
1 'polypeptide(L)'
;MLHPKICDFGLTKVMHTEYALTSVALKGAGSYRWMSPELLTEGENAAKTTASDIYAFGMKIAEILSAQLPLSHIQSALFVALAVIAGQRPQPEPLSREGQSFRDIWCLEDACWTSEPSSRPTADDVVATCARGGYLENRGANRMAPSAASIRALVPHGSTASHVA
;
A
#
# COMPACT_ATOMS: atom_id res chain seq x y z
N MET A 1 24.45 4.50 8.40
CA MET A 1 23.28 3.76 7.88
C MET A 1 22.08 4.09 8.74
N LEU A 2 20.92 4.30 8.12
CA LEU A 2 19.64 4.46 8.83
C LEU A 2 18.99 3.08 9.00
N HIS A 3 18.40 2.81 10.17
CA HIS A 3 17.69 1.56 10.44
C HIS A 3 16.23 1.88 10.75
N PRO A 4 15.33 1.80 9.75
CA PRO A 4 13.92 2.09 9.97
C PRO A 4 13.33 1.06 10.95
N LYS A 5 12.51 1.55 11.87
CA LYS A 5 11.73 0.75 12.81
C LYS A 5 10.27 1.16 12.66
N ILE A 6 9.40 0.18 12.48
CA ILE A 6 7.96 0.42 12.41
C ILE A 6 7.43 0.57 13.84
N CYS A 7 6.54 1.52 14.07
CA CYS A 7 5.87 1.77 15.35
C CYS A 7 4.36 2.01 15.13
N ASP A 8 3.60 2.11 16.24
CA ASP A 8 2.16 2.41 16.24
C ASP A 8 1.24 1.35 15.59
N PHE A 9 1.49 0.07 15.87
CA PHE A 9 0.70 -1.05 15.35
C PHE A 9 -0.68 -1.26 16.02
N GLY A 10 -1.11 -0.42 16.99
CA GLY A 10 -1.93 -0.98 18.08
C GLY A 10 -2.94 -0.13 18.83
N LEU A 11 -3.26 1.11 18.47
CA LEU A 11 -4.28 1.89 19.21
C LEU A 11 -5.75 1.54 18.87
N THR A 12 -6.04 0.34 18.36
CA THR A 12 -7.36 0.03 17.73
C THR A 12 -8.37 -0.67 18.64
N LYS A 13 -8.09 -0.91 19.93
CA LYS A 13 -8.98 -1.74 20.78
C LYS A 13 -9.98 -1.01 21.68
N VAL A 14 -10.12 0.31 21.62
CA VAL A 14 -11.17 0.99 22.41
C VAL A 14 -11.76 2.16 21.63
N MET A 15 -12.87 1.94 20.91
CA MET A 15 -13.75 3.00 20.42
C MET A 15 -15.21 2.60 20.70
N HIS A 16 -15.51 2.25 21.95
CA HIS A 16 -16.88 2.17 22.46
C HIS A 16 -17.23 3.54 23.04
N THR A 17 -17.64 4.51 22.22
CA THR A 17 -18.53 5.62 22.62
C THR A 17 -18.76 6.58 21.46
N GLU A 18 -19.97 7.10 21.37
CA GLU A 18 -20.52 8.03 20.37
C GLU A 18 -19.73 9.35 20.17
N TYR A 19 -18.64 9.55 20.92
CA TYR A 19 -17.64 10.61 20.75
C TYR A 19 -16.51 10.25 19.74
N ALA A 20 -16.52 9.03 19.20
CA ALA A 20 -15.52 8.56 18.23
C ALA A 20 -15.60 9.28 16.88
N LEU A 21 -16.78 9.73 16.44
CA LEU A 21 -16.90 10.43 15.15
C LEU A 21 -16.07 11.73 15.14
N THR A 22 -16.05 12.49 16.23
CA THR A 22 -15.30 13.75 16.30
C THR A 22 -13.80 13.51 16.51
N SER A 23 -13.41 12.49 17.26
CA SER A 23 -11.99 12.18 17.52
C SER A 23 -11.31 11.39 16.40
N VAL A 24 -12.03 10.52 15.69
CA VAL A 24 -11.56 9.86 14.45
C VAL A 24 -11.58 10.84 13.28
N ALA A 25 -12.52 11.81 13.23
CA ALA A 25 -12.44 12.91 12.27
C ALA A 25 -11.27 13.88 12.56
N LEU A 26 -10.90 14.10 13.83
CA LEU A 26 -9.81 15.03 14.20
C LEU A 26 -8.42 14.36 14.34
N LYS A 27 -8.31 13.06 14.63
CA LYS A 27 -7.04 12.30 14.69
C LYS A 27 -6.85 11.30 13.54
N GLY A 28 -7.94 10.78 12.97
CA GLY A 28 -7.93 9.83 11.84
C GLY A 28 -7.85 10.49 10.46
N ALA A 29 -8.04 11.81 10.36
CA ALA A 29 -7.86 12.58 9.12
C ALA A 29 -6.50 12.33 8.43
N GLY A 30 -5.46 12.02 9.21
CA GLY A 30 -4.16 11.62 8.68
C GLY A 30 -4.13 10.21 8.07
N SER A 31 -4.84 9.23 8.64
CA SER A 31 -4.65 7.81 8.30
C SER A 31 -5.44 7.32 7.08
N TYR A 32 -6.49 8.04 6.63
CA TYR A 32 -7.38 7.54 5.56
C TYR A 32 -6.65 7.25 4.24
N ARG A 33 -5.53 7.92 3.98
CA ARG A 33 -4.70 7.70 2.78
C ARG A 33 -4.10 6.30 2.71
N TRP A 34 -3.86 5.67 3.86
CA TRP A 34 -3.29 4.32 3.96
C TRP A 34 -4.35 3.26 4.31
N MET A 35 -5.60 3.67 4.56
CA MET A 35 -6.68 2.72 4.84
C MET A 35 -7.14 2.06 3.54
N SER A 36 -7.31 0.73 3.60
CA SER A 36 -7.80 -0.03 2.45
C SER A 36 -9.28 0.21 2.18
N PRO A 37 -9.76 -0.01 0.94
CA PRO A 37 -11.14 0.25 0.56
C PRO A 37 -12.15 -0.49 1.45
N GLU A 38 -11.88 -1.75 1.77
CA GLU A 38 -12.75 -2.57 2.62
C GLU A 38 -12.88 -2.01 4.04
N LEU A 39 -11.80 -1.44 4.61
CA LEU A 39 -11.85 -0.78 5.92
C LEU A 39 -12.68 0.51 5.88
N LEU A 40 -12.66 1.21 4.75
CA LEU A 40 -13.43 2.45 4.56
C LEU A 40 -14.90 2.18 4.26
N THR A 41 -15.22 1.06 3.60
CA THR A 41 -16.59 0.67 3.26
C THR A 41 -17.32 0.04 4.45
N GLU A 42 -16.67 -0.84 5.21
CA GLU A 42 -17.31 -1.56 6.33
C GLU A 42 -17.25 -0.80 7.67
N GLY A 43 -16.44 0.26 7.75
CA GLY A 43 -16.37 1.15 8.90
C GLY A 43 -16.01 0.42 10.21
N GLU A 44 -16.81 0.60 11.25
CA GLU A 44 -16.56 0.04 12.59
C GLU A 44 -16.60 -1.49 12.65
N ASN A 45 -17.24 -2.14 11.67
CA ASN A 45 -17.31 -3.59 11.59
C ASN A 45 -16.13 -4.22 10.85
N ALA A 46 -15.29 -3.39 10.22
CA ALA A 46 -14.20 -3.87 9.39
C ALA A 46 -13.06 -4.43 10.24
N ALA A 47 -12.70 -5.70 10.00
CA ALA A 47 -11.54 -6.29 10.64
C ALA A 47 -10.26 -5.80 9.95
N LYS A 48 -9.30 -5.28 10.73
CA LYS A 48 -7.92 -5.11 10.24
C LYS A 48 -7.33 -6.48 9.98
N THR A 49 -6.84 -6.67 8.75
CA THR A 49 -6.25 -7.91 8.28
C THR A 49 -4.83 -7.68 7.79
N THR A 50 -4.06 -8.75 7.64
CA THR A 50 -2.76 -8.70 6.95
C THR A 50 -2.89 -8.13 5.54
N ALA A 51 -3.98 -8.42 4.82
CA ALA A 51 -4.24 -7.86 3.50
C ALA A 51 -4.47 -6.34 3.54
N SER A 52 -5.10 -5.81 4.60
CA SER A 52 -5.23 -4.36 4.80
C SER A 52 -3.88 -3.70 5.12
N ASP A 53 -2.99 -4.39 5.84
CA ASP A 53 -1.63 -3.90 6.10
C ASP A 53 -0.79 -3.87 4.82
N ILE A 54 -0.96 -4.87 3.93
CA ILE A 54 -0.29 -4.90 2.61
C ILE A 54 -0.75 -3.73 1.74
N TYR A 55 -2.04 -3.39 1.77
CA TYR A 55 -2.54 -2.19 1.09
C TYR A 55 -1.86 -0.92 1.62
N ALA A 56 -1.82 -0.76 2.95
CA ALA A 56 -1.17 0.37 3.60
C ALA A 56 0.32 0.45 3.24
N PHE A 57 0.99 -0.70 3.12
CA PHE A 57 2.36 -0.79 2.67
C PHE A 57 2.54 -0.29 1.23
N GLY A 58 1.65 -0.64 0.29
CA GLY A 58 1.64 -0.07 -1.06
C GLY A 58 1.54 1.46 -1.05
N MET A 59 0.59 2.02 -0.30
CA MET A 59 0.49 3.47 -0.14
C MET A 59 1.74 4.11 0.48
N LYS A 60 2.45 3.40 1.37
CA LYS A 60 3.73 3.86 1.94
C LYS A 60 4.86 3.83 0.91
N ILE A 61 4.90 2.87 -0.01
CA ILE A 61 5.85 2.87 -1.13
C ILE A 61 5.65 4.14 -1.97
N ALA A 62 4.41 4.46 -2.35
CA ALA A 62 4.05 5.66 -3.10
C ALA A 62 4.62 6.92 -2.44
N GLU A 63 4.41 7.03 -1.13
CA GLU A 63 4.84 8.17 -0.33
C GLU A 63 6.36 8.30 -0.29
N ILE A 64 7.07 7.19 -0.11
CA ILE A 64 8.54 7.17 -0.04
C ILE A 64 9.14 7.60 -1.39
N LEU A 65 8.63 7.07 -2.50
CA LEU A 65 9.20 7.34 -3.82
C LEU A 65 8.89 8.74 -4.31
N SER A 66 7.65 9.21 -4.11
CA SER A 66 7.22 10.56 -4.51
C SER A 66 7.68 11.65 -3.54
N ALA A 67 8.04 11.29 -2.29
CA ALA A 67 8.23 12.20 -1.17
C ALA A 67 7.00 13.10 -0.89
N GLN A 68 5.80 12.64 -1.26
CA GLN A 68 4.53 13.33 -1.05
C GLN A 68 3.51 12.39 -0.39
N LEU A 69 2.51 12.96 0.27
CA LEU A 69 1.39 12.16 0.77
C LEU A 69 0.65 11.48 -0.40
N PRO A 70 0.23 10.20 -0.25
CA PRO A 70 -0.61 9.54 -1.24
C PRO A 70 -1.88 10.35 -1.49
N LEU A 71 -2.23 10.63 -2.75
CA LEU A 71 -3.37 11.51 -3.12
C LEU A 71 -3.26 12.95 -2.55
N SER A 72 -2.05 13.51 -2.49
CA SER A 72 -1.73 14.85 -1.94
C SER A 72 -2.59 16.00 -2.50
N HIS A 73 -3.13 15.86 -3.71
CA HIS A 73 -4.00 16.84 -4.36
C HIS A 73 -5.39 16.96 -3.69
N ILE A 74 -5.82 15.98 -2.89
CA ILE A 74 -7.11 16.00 -2.19
C ILE A 74 -6.89 16.39 -0.73
N GLN A 75 -7.37 17.55 -0.28
CA GLN A 75 -7.13 18.02 1.10
C GLN A 75 -8.13 17.46 2.13
N SER A 76 -9.38 17.22 1.71
CA SER A 76 -10.43 16.73 2.62
C SER A 76 -10.26 15.22 2.85
N ALA A 77 -10.16 14.84 4.13
CA ALA A 77 -10.12 13.45 4.57
C ALA A 77 -11.31 12.62 4.04
N LEU A 78 -12.51 13.21 4.02
CA LEU A 78 -13.70 12.56 3.48
C LEU A 78 -13.56 12.30 1.97
N PHE A 79 -13.08 13.27 1.21
CA PHE A 79 -12.88 13.09 -0.24
C PHE A 79 -11.74 12.11 -0.55
N VAL A 80 -10.72 12.03 0.29
CA VAL A 80 -9.69 10.99 0.19
C VAL A 80 -10.32 9.61 0.36
N ALA A 81 -11.12 9.40 1.41
CA ALA A 81 -11.79 8.12 1.63
C ALA A 81 -12.69 7.73 0.45
N LEU A 82 -13.49 8.66 -0.06
CA LEU A 82 -14.34 8.44 -1.23
C LEU A 82 -13.52 8.12 -2.49
N ALA A 83 -12.41 8.82 -2.73
CA ALA A 83 -11.52 8.56 -3.86
C ALA A 83 -10.89 7.15 -3.78
N VAL A 84 -10.46 6.73 -2.59
CA VAL A 84 -9.91 5.39 -2.35
C VAL A 84 -10.95 4.30 -2.63
N ILE A 85 -12.18 4.48 -2.10
CA ILE A 85 -13.32 3.58 -2.35
C ILE A 85 -13.64 3.52 -3.85
N ALA A 86 -13.58 4.65 -4.55
CA ALA A 86 -13.79 4.75 -5.99
C ALA A 86 -12.63 4.17 -6.83
N GLY A 87 -11.58 3.63 -6.19
CA GLY A 87 -10.47 2.99 -6.89
C GLY A 87 -9.35 3.94 -7.31
N GLN A 88 -9.37 5.21 -6.93
CA GLN A 88 -8.25 6.11 -7.21
C GLN A 88 -7.00 5.68 -6.45
N ARG A 89 -5.84 5.83 -7.09
CA ARG A 89 -4.52 5.49 -6.55
C ARG A 89 -3.52 6.63 -6.86
N PRO A 90 -2.43 6.76 -6.09
CA PRO A 90 -1.32 7.65 -6.42
C PRO A 90 -0.81 7.40 -7.85
N GLN A 91 -0.38 8.47 -8.52
CA GLN A 91 0.26 8.34 -9.83
C GLN A 91 1.73 7.94 -9.64
N PRO A 92 2.25 6.97 -10.41
CA PRO A 92 3.61 6.49 -10.25
C PRO A 92 4.61 7.51 -10.80
N GLU A 93 5.19 8.33 -9.93
CA GLU A 93 6.30 9.23 -10.26
C GLU A 93 7.28 9.36 -9.07
N PRO A 94 8.61 9.36 -9.28
CA PRO A 94 9.34 9.15 -10.54
C PRO A 94 9.71 7.68 -10.81
N LEU A 95 9.77 7.29 -12.10
CA LEU A 95 10.15 5.92 -12.53
C LEU A 95 11.64 5.57 -12.26
N SER A 96 12.47 6.59 -12.09
CA SER A 96 13.89 6.45 -11.75
C SER A 96 14.40 7.67 -10.98
N ARG A 97 15.36 7.45 -10.06
CA ARG A 97 16.13 8.52 -9.42
C ARG A 97 17.60 8.10 -9.43
N GLU A 98 18.50 9.03 -9.75
CA GLU A 98 19.96 8.80 -9.69
C GLU A 98 20.43 7.58 -10.51
N GLY A 99 19.74 7.26 -11.61
CA GLY A 99 20.07 6.12 -12.48
C GLY A 99 19.55 4.76 -11.99
N GLN A 100 18.93 4.69 -10.82
CA GLN A 100 18.23 3.49 -10.34
C GLN A 100 16.79 3.49 -10.82
N SER A 101 16.38 2.39 -11.47
CA SER A 101 14.97 2.16 -11.81
C SER A 101 14.22 1.61 -10.61
N PHE A 102 13.02 2.14 -10.37
CA PHE A 102 12.09 1.62 -9.36
C PHE A 102 10.97 0.81 -9.97
N ARG A 103 11.09 0.36 -11.23
CA ARG A 103 10.03 -0.38 -11.93
C ARG A 103 9.51 -1.57 -11.13
N ASP A 104 10.40 -2.37 -10.54
CA ASP A 104 10.00 -3.55 -9.77
C ASP A 104 9.23 -3.18 -8.50
N ILE A 105 9.60 -2.05 -7.87
CA ILE A 105 8.89 -1.52 -6.70
C ILE A 105 7.55 -0.91 -7.08
N TRP A 106 7.46 -0.22 -8.22
CA TRP A 106 6.19 0.28 -8.76
C TRP A 106 5.24 -0.89 -9.12
N CYS A 107 5.75 -1.99 -9.68
CA CYS A 107 4.95 -3.19 -9.91
C CYS A 107 4.50 -3.85 -8.60
N LEU A 108 5.36 -3.87 -7.58
CA LEU A 108 5.02 -4.40 -6.26
C LEU A 108 3.94 -3.56 -5.58
N GLU A 109 4.09 -2.23 -5.63
CA GLU A 109 3.10 -1.28 -5.13
C GLU A 109 1.74 -1.50 -5.78
N ASP A 110 1.70 -1.66 -7.11
CA ASP A 110 0.46 -1.87 -7.84
C ASP A 110 -0.27 -3.14 -7.38
N ALA A 111 0.47 -4.21 -7.13
CA ALA A 111 -0.06 -5.45 -6.58
C ALA A 111 -0.56 -5.29 -5.12
N CYS A 112 0.08 -4.45 -4.31
CA CYS A 112 -0.26 -4.24 -2.91
C CYS A 112 -1.64 -3.60 -2.72
N TRP A 113 -2.11 -2.76 -3.65
CA TRP A 113 -3.38 -2.03 -3.50
C TRP A 113 -4.52 -2.47 -4.42
N THR A 114 -4.43 -3.70 -4.92
CA THR A 114 -5.51 -4.37 -5.66
C THR A 114 -6.80 -4.35 -4.85
N SER A 115 -7.94 -4.10 -5.52
CA SER A 115 -9.24 -3.93 -4.84
C SER A 115 -9.63 -5.16 -4.02
N GLU A 116 -9.48 -6.35 -4.59
CA GLU A 116 -9.75 -7.62 -3.92
C GLU A 116 -8.65 -7.92 -2.88
N PRO A 117 -8.95 -7.96 -1.57
CA PRO A 117 -7.94 -8.16 -0.53
C PRO A 117 -7.19 -9.49 -0.67
N SER A 118 -7.87 -10.54 -1.11
CA SER A 118 -7.26 -11.87 -1.28
C SER A 118 -6.28 -11.96 -2.47
N SER A 119 -6.34 -11.01 -3.40
CA SER A 119 -5.44 -10.93 -4.56
C SER A 119 -4.15 -10.17 -4.27
N ARG A 120 -4.03 -9.54 -3.10
CA ARG A 120 -2.82 -8.80 -2.69
C ARG A 120 -1.70 -9.78 -2.33
N PRO A 121 -0.43 -9.43 -2.57
CA PRO A 121 0.71 -10.27 -2.19
C PRO A 121 0.76 -10.46 -0.67
N THR A 122 1.34 -11.57 -0.23
CA THR A 122 1.65 -11.75 1.19
C THR A 122 2.86 -10.90 1.59
N ALA A 123 3.08 -10.74 2.90
CA ALA A 123 4.30 -10.08 3.39
C ALA A 123 5.57 -10.84 2.94
N ASP A 124 5.51 -12.17 2.83
CA ASP A 124 6.62 -12.98 2.33
C ASP A 124 6.89 -12.72 0.83
N ASP A 125 5.84 -12.56 0.02
CA ASP A 125 5.97 -12.23 -1.41
C ASP A 125 6.57 -10.82 -1.60
N VAL A 126 6.16 -9.86 -0.76
CA VAL A 126 6.73 -8.51 -0.71
C VAL A 126 8.22 -8.59 -0.41
N VAL A 127 8.62 -9.29 0.65
CA VAL A 127 10.03 -9.47 1.03
C VAL A 127 10.82 -10.14 -0.09
N ALA A 128 10.28 -11.19 -0.71
CA ALA A 128 10.94 -11.87 -1.81
C ALA A 128 11.14 -10.97 -3.03
N THR A 129 10.16 -10.11 -3.33
CA THR A 129 10.25 -9.13 -4.43
C THR A 129 11.30 -8.06 -4.15
N CYS A 130 11.30 -7.51 -2.94
CA CYS A 130 12.33 -6.56 -2.50
C CYS A 130 13.73 -7.18 -2.54
N ALA A 131 13.88 -8.45 -2.13
CA ALA A 131 15.15 -9.16 -2.18
C ALA A 131 15.67 -9.33 -3.61
N ARG A 132 14.80 -9.75 -4.54
CA ARG A 132 15.17 -9.93 -5.96
C ARG A 132 15.60 -8.63 -6.63
N GLY A 133 14.96 -7.52 -6.27
CA GLY A 133 15.33 -6.19 -6.78
C GLY A 133 16.55 -5.56 -6.07
N GLY A 134 17.18 -6.25 -5.12
CA GLY A 134 18.34 -5.74 -4.39
C GLY A 134 18.02 -4.63 -3.39
N TYR A 135 16.76 -4.50 -2.96
CA TYR A 135 16.30 -3.47 -2.04
C TYR A 135 16.47 -3.84 -0.57
N LEU A 136 16.86 -5.09 -0.27
CA LEU A 136 17.18 -5.54 1.07
C LEU A 136 18.70 -5.56 1.27
N GLU A 137 19.16 -4.95 2.37
CA GLU A 137 20.55 -5.14 2.80
C GLU A 137 20.79 -6.63 3.12
N ASN A 138 21.89 -7.18 2.60
CA ASN A 138 22.40 -8.50 2.97
C ASN A 138 22.77 -8.52 4.45
N ARG A 139 21.80 -8.72 5.34
CA ARG A 139 22.07 -9.21 6.68
C ARG A 139 22.39 -10.69 6.51
N GLY A 140 23.67 -11.03 6.69
CA GLY A 140 24.27 -12.32 6.37
C GLY A 140 23.34 -13.51 6.57
N ALA A 141 23.28 -14.34 5.53
CA ALA A 141 22.82 -15.72 5.49
C ALA A 141 22.23 -16.27 6.80
N ASN A 142 20.90 -16.35 6.90
CA ASN A 142 20.17 -17.55 7.32
C ASN A 142 18.65 -17.27 7.36
N ARG A 143 17.92 -17.74 6.34
CA ARG A 143 16.64 -18.47 6.46
C ARG A 143 15.99 -18.63 5.08
N MET A 144 16.01 -19.87 4.61
CA MET A 144 15.13 -20.54 3.63
C MET A 144 14.39 -19.63 2.64
N ALA A 145 14.92 -19.53 1.40
CA ALA A 145 14.17 -19.03 0.26
C ALA A 145 13.14 -20.09 -0.20
N PRO A 146 11.86 -19.74 -0.46
CA PRO A 146 10.94 -20.65 -1.13
C PRO A 146 11.23 -20.74 -2.64
N SER A 147 10.94 -21.92 -3.19
CA SER A 147 11.17 -22.35 -4.56
C SER A 147 10.46 -21.50 -5.63
N ALA A 148 11.13 -21.30 -6.76
CA ALA A 148 10.80 -20.42 -7.89
C ALA A 148 9.61 -20.87 -8.78
N ALA A 149 8.60 -21.54 -8.23
CA ALA A 149 7.58 -22.21 -9.05
C ALA A 149 6.31 -21.39 -9.38
N SER A 150 6.03 -20.23 -8.76
CA SER A 150 4.67 -19.64 -8.83
C SER A 150 4.51 -18.33 -9.63
N ILE A 151 5.56 -17.72 -10.18
CA ILE A 151 5.47 -16.36 -10.76
C ILE A 151 5.47 -16.37 -12.30
N ARG A 152 4.68 -17.26 -12.92
CA ARG A 152 4.41 -17.17 -14.38
C ARG A 152 3.07 -16.53 -14.72
N ALA A 153 2.31 -16.05 -13.73
CA ALA A 153 0.94 -15.58 -13.91
C ALA A 153 0.70 -14.07 -13.70
N LEU A 154 1.72 -13.26 -13.39
CA LEU A 154 1.54 -11.83 -13.03
C LEU A 154 1.83 -10.83 -14.17
N VAL A 155 1.77 -11.27 -15.43
CA VAL A 155 1.79 -10.34 -16.57
C VAL A 155 0.42 -10.37 -17.26
N PRO A 156 -0.48 -9.41 -16.98
CA PRO A 156 -1.59 -9.16 -17.88
C PRO A 156 -1.04 -8.56 -19.17
N HIS A 157 -1.13 -9.31 -20.26
CA HIS A 157 -0.99 -8.77 -21.60
C HIS A 157 -2.15 -7.81 -21.87
N GLY A 158 -1.82 -6.53 -22.08
CA GLY A 158 -2.56 -5.61 -22.94
C GLY A 158 -3.92 -5.12 -22.45
N SER A 159 -3.98 -3.82 -22.11
CA SER A 159 -5.17 -3.03 -22.39
C SER A 159 -4.74 -1.75 -23.11
N THR A 160 -4.94 -1.76 -24.42
CA THR A 160 -4.90 -0.57 -25.28
C THR A 160 -6.14 0.28 -24.97
N ALA A 161 -5.95 1.43 -24.32
CA ALA A 161 -6.99 2.46 -24.30
C ALA A 161 -6.94 3.20 -25.64
N SER A 162 -7.87 2.84 -26.51
CA SER A 162 -8.12 3.46 -27.80
C SER A 162 -8.65 4.89 -27.61
N HIS A 163 -8.15 5.81 -28.45
CA HIS A 163 -8.80 7.06 -28.80
C HIS A 163 -10.29 6.86 -29.08
N VAL A 164 -11.14 7.73 -28.52
CA VAL A 164 -12.29 8.30 -29.23
C VAL A 164 -12.47 9.75 -28.77
N ALA A 165 -12.59 10.61 -29.80
CA ALA A 165 -12.99 12.02 -29.90
C ALA A 165 -13.48 12.78 -28.65
#